data_AF-A0A944BKL6-F1
#
_entry.id   AF-A0A944BKL6-F1
#
_cell.length_a   1.000
_cell.length_b   1.000
_cell.length_c   1.000
_cell.angle_alpha   90.00
_cell.angle_beta   90.00
_cell.angle_gamma   90.00
#
_symmetry.space_group_name_H-M   'P 1'
#
loop_
_entity.id
_entity.type
_entity.pdbx_description
1 polymer ?
#
loop_
_entity_poly.entity_id
_entity_poly.type
_entity_poly.pdbx_seq_one_letter_code
_entity_poly.pdbx_strand_id
1 'polypeptide(L)'
;DAYDAEGMAGTATEGTGSGGIVPATAEDAVWGELSEDDELAGSHLEQLRMLFFTIAEHVEELLRQQMSTLDTTTDVSTLAGDEQTLKLPAVVDRQRVHELTATQLARAITEQSEKMRAQAEQAPQGGEQAQEMAQRYGQAASEIEVAAASMRQAQTDLQSEDRLFSEALAQQKEAAEHLEKALEWLQPPQQQQQQNDEQQQQNDEQQQNAQQQKPQQKMSKEQAEKKIEQIRSRDQARRKARESRNEGSGMPVVNDW
;
A
#
# COMPACT_ATOMS: atom_id res chain seq x y z
N ASP A 1 21.35 -34.44 62.19
CA ASP A 1 22.23 -33.87 63.24
C ASP A 1 23.28 -33.02 62.55
N ALA A 2 23.27 -31.69 62.66
CA ALA A 2 23.48 -30.85 63.86
C ALA A 2 24.99 -30.64 64.12
N TYR A 3 25.52 -29.44 64.43
CA TYR A 3 24.98 -28.07 64.46
C TYR A 3 26.20 -27.08 64.40
N ASP A 4 25.97 -25.77 64.62
CA ASP A 4 26.94 -24.69 64.93
C ASP A 4 27.83 -24.14 63.78
N ALA A 5 27.88 -22.84 63.39
CA ALA A 5 27.36 -21.54 63.86
C ALA A 5 28.30 -20.61 64.68
N GLU A 6 28.96 -19.68 63.98
CA GLU A 6 29.42 -18.34 64.43
C GLU A 6 29.39 -17.41 63.18
N GLY A 7 29.15 -16.08 63.21
CA GLY A 7 28.75 -15.14 64.27
C GLY A 7 28.96 -13.67 63.80
N MET A 8 28.06 -12.74 64.20
CA MET A 8 28.13 -11.26 64.03
C MET A 8 28.11 -10.69 62.59
N ALA A 9 27.37 -9.65 62.15
CA ALA A 9 26.69 -8.45 62.71
C ALA A 9 27.53 -7.14 62.74
N GLY A 10 27.01 -6.09 62.06
CA GLY A 10 27.49 -4.68 62.06
C GLY A 10 27.66 -4.09 60.63
N THR A 11 26.85 -3.14 60.11
CA THR A 11 26.74 -1.67 60.37
C THR A 11 28.03 -0.87 60.12
N ALA A 12 28.10 0.31 59.49
CA ALA A 12 27.19 1.14 58.65
C ALA A 12 28.01 2.37 58.13
N THR A 13 27.46 3.24 57.25
CA THR A 13 27.93 4.64 56.91
C THR A 13 29.36 4.78 56.29
N GLU A 14 29.82 5.79 55.54
CA GLU A 14 29.34 6.94 54.72
C GLU A 14 30.55 7.41 53.84
N GLY A 15 30.51 8.33 52.85
CA GLY A 15 29.44 9.14 52.26
C GLY A 15 30.00 10.19 51.24
N THR A 16 29.14 10.71 50.35
CA THR A 16 29.24 12.01 49.58
C THR A 16 30.53 12.46 48.84
N GLY A 17 30.40 12.66 47.51
CA GLY A 17 30.35 14.04 46.98
C GLY A 17 31.51 14.61 46.14
N SER A 18 31.38 14.56 44.80
CA SER A 18 31.73 15.64 43.85
C SER A 18 31.20 15.23 42.46
N GLY A 19 30.51 16.02 41.65
CA GLY A 19 30.47 17.49 41.61
C GLY A 19 31.16 17.99 40.34
N GLY A 20 30.58 17.72 39.17
CA GLY A 20 31.23 17.96 37.88
C GLY A 20 30.28 17.93 36.68
N ILE A 21 29.36 18.89 36.61
CA ILE A 21 28.61 19.15 35.38
C ILE A 21 29.55 19.86 34.40
N VAL A 22 29.77 19.28 33.23
CA VAL A 22 30.29 19.98 32.04
C VAL A 22 29.19 20.00 30.98
N PRO A 23 28.93 21.15 30.33
CA PRO A 23 27.74 21.34 29.51
C PRO A 23 27.86 20.65 28.16
N ALA A 24 26.72 20.22 27.62
CA ALA A 24 26.60 19.81 26.24
C ALA A 24 26.85 21.00 25.31
N THR A 25 27.84 20.88 24.42
CA THR A 25 27.84 21.59 23.14
C THR A 25 27.23 20.64 22.12
N ALA A 26 26.18 21.10 21.43
CA ALA A 26 25.67 20.46 20.23
C ALA A 26 26.73 20.52 19.11
N GLU A 27 26.41 19.94 17.94
CA GLU A 27 27.25 19.91 16.71
C GLU A 27 28.28 18.76 16.65
N ASP A 28 27.79 17.51 16.64
CA ASP A 28 28.18 16.46 15.66
C ASP A 28 27.39 15.16 15.87
N ALA A 29 26.09 15.19 15.50
CA ALA A 29 25.24 14.01 15.39
C ALA A 29 24.71 13.92 13.96
N VAL A 30 25.60 13.52 13.04
CA VAL A 30 25.36 13.57 11.59
C VAL A 30 25.41 12.14 11.03
N TRP A 31 24.23 11.67 10.61
CA TRP A 31 23.95 10.36 10.00
C TRP A 31 24.19 9.15 10.91
N GLY A 32 23.19 8.88 11.75
CA GLY A 32 23.00 7.55 12.31
C GLY A 32 22.77 6.53 11.20
N GLU A 33 23.44 5.39 11.36
CA GLU A 33 23.17 4.15 10.62
C GLU A 33 21.67 3.81 10.78
N LEU A 34 20.96 3.60 9.66
CA LEU A 34 19.56 3.19 9.69
C LEU A 34 19.48 1.76 10.24
N SER A 35 19.33 1.66 11.56
CA SER A 35 19.20 0.39 12.28
C SER A 35 17.97 -0.39 11.83
N GLU A 36 18.09 -1.72 11.80
CA GLU A 36 17.05 -2.67 11.39
C GLU A 36 15.72 -2.49 12.18
N ASP A 37 15.78 -1.86 13.36
CA ASP A 37 14.64 -1.43 14.16
C ASP A 37 13.70 -0.42 13.47
N ASP A 38 14.17 0.42 12.54
CA ASP A 38 13.32 1.38 11.81
C ASP A 38 12.46 0.69 10.73
N GLU A 39 12.98 -0.34 10.04
CA GLU A 39 12.16 -1.16 9.13
C GLU A 39 11.15 -2.02 9.93
N LEU A 40 11.49 -2.47 11.14
CA LEU A 40 10.56 -3.14 12.05
C LEU A 40 9.47 -2.19 12.59
N ALA A 41 9.83 -0.97 13.00
CA ALA A 41 8.86 0.03 13.44
C ALA A 41 7.91 0.46 12.30
N GLY A 42 8.46 0.66 11.09
CA GLY A 42 7.69 0.97 9.89
C GLY A 42 6.69 -0.14 9.53
N SER A 43 7.16 -1.39 9.45
CA SER A 43 6.28 -2.53 9.13
C SER A 43 5.20 -2.79 10.18
N HIS A 44 5.48 -2.58 11.48
CA HIS A 44 4.49 -2.72 12.54
C HIS A 44 3.44 -1.58 12.53
N LEU A 45 3.84 -0.35 12.17
CA LEU A 45 2.92 0.76 11.96
C LEU A 45 2.06 0.57 10.70
N GLU A 46 2.63 0.05 9.61
CA GLU A 46 1.87 -0.26 8.39
C GLU A 46 0.92 -1.45 8.61
N GLN A 47 1.28 -2.45 9.43
CA GLN A 47 0.36 -3.50 9.89
C GLN A 47 -0.81 -2.95 10.74
N LEU A 48 -0.54 -1.98 11.61
CA LEU A 48 -1.61 -1.28 12.34
C LEU A 48 -2.48 -0.44 11.40
N ARG A 49 -1.91 0.17 10.36
CA ARG A 49 -2.66 0.89 9.31
C ARG A 49 -3.53 -0.07 8.47
N MET A 50 -3.03 -1.26 8.16
CA MET A 50 -3.75 -2.37 7.53
C MET A 50 -4.97 -2.85 8.33
N LEU A 51 -5.02 -2.60 9.65
CA LEU A 51 -6.21 -2.84 10.48
C LEU A 51 -7.26 -1.72 10.44
N PHE A 52 -6.91 -0.51 9.95
CA PHE A 52 -7.81 0.65 9.93
C PHE A 52 -8.48 0.93 8.58
N PHE A 53 -7.97 0.43 7.46
CA PHE A 53 -8.68 0.40 6.17
C PHE A 53 -8.81 -1.03 5.67
N THR A 54 -9.80 -1.30 4.82
CA THR A 54 -9.92 -2.60 4.16
C THR A 54 -8.73 -2.87 3.24
N ILE A 55 -8.45 -4.13 2.96
CA ILE A 55 -7.35 -4.53 2.05
C ILE A 55 -7.50 -3.91 0.66
N ALA A 56 -8.72 -3.87 0.12
CA ALA A 56 -9.00 -3.23 -1.15
C ALA A 56 -8.64 -1.73 -1.15
N GLU A 57 -8.88 -1.01 -0.04
CA GLU A 57 -8.49 0.41 0.08
C GLU A 57 -6.98 0.62 0.14
N HIS A 58 -6.22 -0.32 0.72
CA HIS A 58 -4.75 -0.27 0.67
C HIS A 58 -4.22 -0.50 -0.76
N VAL A 59 -4.81 -1.44 -1.50
CA VAL A 59 -4.45 -1.68 -2.91
C VAL A 59 -4.89 -0.51 -3.81
N GLU A 60 -6.05 0.12 -3.57
CA GLU A 60 -6.46 1.36 -4.26
C GLU A 60 -5.49 2.52 -4.00
N GLU A 61 -5.05 2.71 -2.75
CA GLU A 61 -4.11 3.76 -2.40
C GLU A 61 -2.72 3.51 -2.98
N LEU A 62 -2.22 2.26 -2.90
CA LEU A 62 -0.96 1.85 -3.52
C LEU A 62 -0.99 2.07 -5.04
N LEU A 63 -2.07 1.68 -5.72
CA LEU A 63 -2.28 1.93 -7.15
C LEU A 63 -2.24 3.45 -7.45
N ARG A 64 -2.94 4.26 -6.65
CA ARG A 64 -2.95 5.72 -6.78
C ARG A 64 -1.55 6.33 -6.61
N GLN A 65 -0.76 5.82 -5.67
CA GLN A 65 0.61 6.27 -5.41
C GLN A 65 1.60 5.80 -6.51
N GLN A 66 1.43 4.58 -7.00
CA GLN A 66 2.20 4.01 -8.11
C GLN A 66 2.01 4.84 -9.39
N MET A 67 0.76 5.16 -9.76
CA MET A 67 0.51 6.08 -10.88
C MET A 67 1.05 7.49 -10.64
N SER A 68 0.96 8.01 -9.41
CA SER A 68 1.56 9.32 -9.10
C SER A 68 3.08 9.30 -9.18
N THR A 69 3.71 8.14 -8.99
CA THR A 69 5.15 7.94 -9.14
C THR A 69 5.49 7.84 -10.62
N LEU A 70 4.75 7.05 -11.41
CA LEU A 70 4.84 7.01 -12.89
C LEU A 70 4.71 8.41 -13.52
N ASP A 71 3.71 9.20 -13.11
CA ASP A 71 3.54 10.61 -13.49
C ASP A 71 4.82 11.43 -13.22
N THR A 72 5.45 11.20 -12.07
CA THR A 72 6.66 11.90 -11.64
C THR A 72 7.91 11.41 -12.38
N THR A 73 8.06 10.10 -12.60
CA THR A 73 9.14 9.51 -13.40
C THR A 73 9.11 10.08 -14.82
N THR A 74 7.91 10.19 -15.40
CA THR A 74 7.68 10.79 -16.71
C THR A 74 8.06 12.26 -16.73
N ASP A 75 7.75 13.03 -15.67
CA ASP A 75 8.21 14.42 -15.59
C ASP A 75 9.74 14.48 -15.47
N VAL A 76 10.34 13.67 -14.60
CA VAL A 76 11.79 13.63 -14.37
C VAL A 76 12.57 13.23 -15.62
N SER A 77 12.12 12.25 -16.40
CA SER A 77 12.82 11.80 -17.62
C SER A 77 12.92 12.90 -18.70
N THR A 78 12.06 13.92 -18.65
CA THR A 78 12.10 15.08 -19.58
C THR A 78 13.00 16.22 -19.13
N LEU A 79 13.57 16.18 -17.92
CA LEU A 79 14.40 17.27 -17.39
C LEU A 79 15.84 17.22 -17.92
N ALA A 80 16.57 18.33 -17.76
CA ALA A 80 18.01 18.37 -18.00
C ALA A 80 18.80 17.56 -16.94
N GLY A 81 19.98 17.05 -17.31
CA GLY A 81 20.73 16.06 -16.52
C GLY A 81 20.97 16.43 -15.05
N ASP A 82 21.28 17.68 -14.74
CA ASP A 82 21.51 18.15 -13.36
C ASP A 82 20.21 18.13 -12.53
N GLU A 83 19.09 18.58 -13.12
CA GLU A 83 17.77 18.51 -12.47
C GLU A 83 17.27 17.07 -12.34
N GLN A 84 17.56 16.19 -13.31
CA GLN A 84 17.30 14.76 -13.19
C GLN A 84 18.04 14.19 -11.99
N THR A 85 19.35 14.44 -11.88
CA THR A 85 20.19 13.93 -10.78
C THR A 85 19.70 14.40 -9.43
N LEU A 86 19.19 15.63 -9.32
CA LEU A 86 18.61 16.16 -8.09
C LEU A 86 17.27 15.50 -7.70
N LYS A 87 16.41 15.16 -8.68
CA LYS A 87 15.02 14.71 -8.43
C LYS A 87 14.84 13.19 -8.46
N LEU A 88 15.70 12.46 -9.18
CA LEU A 88 15.63 11.01 -9.36
C LEU A 88 15.67 10.21 -8.04
N PRO A 89 16.51 10.53 -7.03
CA PRO A 89 16.53 9.77 -5.77
C PRO A 89 15.15 9.73 -5.10
N ALA A 90 14.44 10.85 -5.03
CA ALA A 90 13.10 10.94 -4.44
C ALA A 90 12.00 10.25 -5.27
N VAL A 91 12.29 9.77 -6.49
CA VAL A 91 11.41 8.88 -7.28
C VAL A 91 11.75 7.42 -6.98
N VAL A 92 13.04 7.08 -6.93
CA VAL A 92 13.56 5.76 -6.55
C VAL A 92 13.09 5.36 -5.15
N ASP A 93 13.21 6.26 -4.16
CA ASP A 93 12.78 6.00 -2.77
C ASP A 93 11.28 5.71 -2.68
N ARG A 94 10.46 6.48 -3.42
CA ARG A 94 9.02 6.22 -3.54
C ARG A 94 8.75 4.86 -4.19
N GLN A 95 9.50 4.50 -5.23
CA GLN A 95 9.33 3.22 -5.90
C GLN A 95 9.67 2.02 -4.98
N ARG A 96 10.71 2.16 -4.14
CA ARG A 96 11.05 1.18 -3.09
C ARG A 96 9.95 1.05 -2.04
N VAL A 97 9.40 2.18 -1.56
CA VAL A 97 8.29 2.16 -0.59
C VAL A 97 7.07 1.42 -1.16
N HIS A 98 6.75 1.62 -2.44
CA HIS A 98 5.64 0.92 -3.10
C HIS A 98 5.89 -0.59 -3.18
N GLU A 99 7.11 -1.01 -3.55
CA GLU A 99 7.50 -2.42 -3.57
C GLU A 99 7.35 -3.09 -2.21
N LEU A 100 7.92 -2.47 -1.16
CA LEU A 100 7.84 -2.99 0.21
C LEU A 100 6.39 -3.06 0.71
N THR A 101 5.54 -2.11 0.31
CA THR A 101 4.11 -2.11 0.63
C THR A 101 3.37 -3.22 -0.12
N ALA A 102 3.65 -3.41 -1.41
CA ALA A 102 3.09 -4.48 -2.22
C ALA A 102 3.45 -5.87 -1.65
N THR A 103 4.73 -6.10 -1.35
CA THR A 103 5.24 -7.34 -0.75
C THR A 103 4.57 -7.66 0.59
N GLN A 104 4.36 -6.66 1.46
CA GLN A 104 3.64 -6.84 2.72
C GLN A 104 2.14 -7.14 2.52
N LEU A 105 1.47 -6.45 1.59
CA LEU A 105 0.07 -6.68 1.26
C LEU A 105 -0.16 -8.09 0.70
N ALA A 106 0.65 -8.51 -0.28
CA ALA A 106 0.61 -9.86 -0.84
C ALA A 106 0.69 -10.93 0.26
N ARG A 107 1.70 -10.83 1.14
CA ARG A 107 1.86 -11.74 2.28
C ARG A 107 0.63 -11.75 3.20
N ALA A 108 0.13 -10.58 3.60
CA ALA A 108 -1.02 -10.49 4.50
C ALA A 108 -2.29 -11.11 3.89
N ILE A 109 -2.51 -10.93 2.59
CA ILE A 109 -3.63 -11.49 1.83
C ILE A 109 -3.48 -13.01 1.68
N THR A 110 -2.27 -13.52 1.41
CA THR A 110 -1.98 -14.97 1.39
C THR A 110 -2.25 -15.60 2.75
N GLU A 111 -1.72 -15.04 3.84
CA GLU A 111 -2.00 -15.53 5.19
C GLU A 111 -3.50 -15.49 5.54
N GLN A 112 -4.28 -14.55 5.00
CA GLN A 112 -5.74 -14.51 5.16
C GLN A 112 -6.45 -15.56 4.29
N SER A 113 -6.02 -15.78 3.05
CA SER A 113 -6.54 -16.84 2.16
C SER A 113 -6.38 -18.22 2.81
N GLU A 114 -5.22 -18.50 3.41
CA GLU A 114 -4.96 -19.75 4.11
C GLU A 114 -5.85 -19.93 5.34
N LYS A 115 -6.01 -18.88 6.16
CA LYS A 115 -6.93 -18.88 7.32
C LYS A 115 -8.38 -19.13 6.89
N MET A 116 -8.84 -18.51 5.80
CA MET A 116 -10.18 -18.76 5.23
C MET A 116 -10.35 -20.20 4.73
N ARG A 117 -9.33 -20.77 4.08
CA ARG A 117 -9.34 -22.15 3.57
C ARG A 117 -9.43 -23.16 4.72
N ALA A 118 -8.60 -23.00 5.76
CA ALA A 118 -8.64 -23.84 6.96
C ALA A 118 -9.99 -23.75 7.71
N GLN A 119 -10.65 -22.59 7.69
CA GLN A 119 -12.00 -22.43 8.23
C GLN A 119 -13.08 -23.10 7.36
N ALA A 120 -12.96 -23.03 6.04
CA ALA A 120 -13.87 -23.68 5.10
C ALA A 120 -13.87 -25.21 5.27
N GLU A 121 -12.69 -25.81 5.43
CA GLU A 121 -12.50 -27.26 5.66
C GLU A 121 -13.15 -27.76 6.96
N GLN A 122 -13.38 -26.89 7.94
CA GLN A 122 -14.00 -27.20 9.23
C GLN A 122 -15.52 -26.94 9.27
N ALA A 123 -16.09 -26.34 8.21
CA ALA A 123 -17.48 -25.89 8.16
C ALA A 123 -18.33 -26.75 7.18
N PRO A 124 -19.09 -27.76 7.66
CA PRO A 124 -19.86 -28.66 6.79
C PRO A 124 -21.06 -28.02 6.08
N GLN A 125 -21.37 -26.75 6.38
CA GLN A 125 -22.31 -25.92 5.62
C GLN A 125 -21.72 -24.51 5.50
N GLY A 126 -21.72 -23.93 4.28
CA GLY A 126 -21.14 -22.62 4.00
C GLY A 126 -19.64 -22.62 3.64
N GLY A 127 -18.96 -23.76 3.73
CA GLY A 127 -17.54 -23.89 3.35
C GLY A 127 -17.24 -23.47 1.91
N GLU A 128 -18.14 -23.74 0.96
CA GLU A 128 -17.97 -23.38 -0.46
C GLU A 128 -17.76 -21.86 -0.66
N GLN A 129 -18.54 -21.02 0.02
CA GLN A 129 -18.41 -19.56 -0.09
C GLN A 129 -17.13 -19.05 0.58
N ALA A 130 -16.71 -19.66 1.69
CA ALA A 130 -15.42 -19.36 2.33
C ALA A 130 -14.24 -19.80 1.45
N GLN A 131 -14.38 -20.91 0.72
CA GLN A 131 -13.36 -21.46 -0.17
C GLN A 131 -13.27 -20.69 -1.51
N GLU A 132 -14.38 -20.16 -2.03
CA GLU A 132 -14.40 -19.20 -3.14
C GLU A 132 -13.70 -17.90 -2.73
N MET A 133 -14.05 -17.33 -1.57
CA MET A 133 -13.39 -16.14 -1.03
C MET A 133 -11.88 -16.37 -0.83
N ALA A 134 -11.48 -17.51 -0.26
CA ALA A 134 -10.08 -17.87 -0.11
C ALA A 134 -9.34 -17.92 -1.47
N GLN A 135 -9.96 -18.51 -2.51
CA GLN A 135 -9.37 -18.54 -3.85
C GLN A 135 -9.19 -17.12 -4.43
N ARG A 136 -10.21 -16.26 -4.32
CA ARG A 136 -10.13 -14.87 -4.83
C ARG A 136 -9.08 -14.04 -4.09
N TYR A 137 -8.94 -14.20 -2.78
CA TYR A 137 -7.84 -13.59 -2.02
C TYR A 137 -6.47 -14.13 -2.49
N GLY A 138 -6.35 -15.44 -2.76
CA GLY A 138 -5.11 -16.01 -3.31
C GLY A 138 -4.74 -15.47 -4.70
N GLN A 139 -5.72 -15.26 -5.58
CA GLN A 139 -5.49 -14.60 -6.87
C GLN A 139 -5.06 -13.14 -6.70
N ALA A 140 -5.73 -12.39 -5.82
CA ALA A 140 -5.35 -11.01 -5.51
C ALA A 140 -3.91 -10.90 -4.97
N ALA A 141 -3.50 -11.79 -4.08
CA ALA A 141 -2.13 -11.84 -3.57
C ALA A 141 -1.12 -12.10 -4.70
N SER A 142 -1.37 -13.10 -5.56
CA SER A 142 -0.53 -13.41 -6.71
C SER A 142 -0.36 -12.23 -7.67
N GLU A 143 -1.42 -11.46 -7.95
CA GLU A 143 -1.32 -10.26 -8.78
C GLU A 143 -0.48 -9.17 -8.09
N ILE A 144 -0.59 -9.00 -6.76
CA ILE A 144 0.20 -8.02 -5.99
C ILE A 144 1.68 -8.44 -5.90
N GLU A 145 2.00 -9.74 -5.84
CA GLU A 145 3.39 -10.23 -5.91
C GLU A 145 4.05 -9.89 -7.25
N VAL A 146 3.33 -10.05 -8.37
CA VAL A 146 3.82 -9.64 -9.69
C VAL A 146 3.99 -8.12 -9.75
N ALA A 147 3.04 -7.34 -9.21
CA ALA A 147 3.18 -5.89 -9.11
C ALA A 147 4.43 -5.49 -8.31
N ALA A 148 4.70 -6.13 -7.16
CA ALA A 148 5.90 -5.90 -6.35
C ALA A 148 7.19 -6.21 -7.14
N ALA A 149 7.21 -7.30 -7.91
CA ALA A 149 8.35 -7.65 -8.76
C ALA A 149 8.61 -6.57 -9.84
N SER A 150 7.58 -6.09 -10.54
CA SER A 150 7.72 -4.99 -11.50
C SER A 150 8.13 -3.67 -10.84
N MET A 151 7.65 -3.38 -9.63
CA MET A 151 8.11 -2.21 -8.85
C MET A 151 9.61 -2.31 -8.51
N ARG A 152 10.10 -3.50 -8.12
CA ARG A 152 11.53 -3.77 -7.88
C ARG A 152 12.36 -3.59 -9.15
N GLN A 153 11.86 -4.07 -10.28
CA GLN A 153 12.55 -3.91 -11.57
C GLN A 153 12.62 -2.44 -11.97
N ALA A 154 11.51 -1.70 -11.88
CA ALA A 154 11.49 -0.25 -12.13
C ALA A 154 12.48 0.51 -11.23
N GLN A 155 12.60 0.15 -9.96
CA GLN A 155 13.61 0.73 -9.06
C GLN A 155 15.03 0.45 -9.58
N THR A 156 15.31 -0.79 -9.98
CA THR A 156 16.61 -1.22 -10.52
C THR A 156 16.96 -0.46 -11.81
N ASP A 157 15.99 -0.32 -12.72
CA ASP A 157 16.14 0.39 -13.98
C ASP A 157 16.41 1.90 -13.77
N LEU A 158 15.74 2.52 -12.80
CA LEU A 158 15.99 3.92 -12.41
C LEU A 158 17.34 4.14 -11.70
N GLN A 159 17.87 3.12 -11.03
CA GLN A 159 19.17 3.16 -10.33
C GLN A 159 20.36 2.79 -11.23
N SER A 160 20.10 2.32 -12.46
CA SER A 160 21.15 1.99 -13.44
C SER A 160 21.97 3.22 -13.86
N GLU A 161 23.23 3.00 -14.25
CA GLU A 161 24.12 4.08 -14.73
C GLU A 161 23.55 4.81 -15.96
N ASP A 162 22.94 4.05 -16.88
CA ASP A 162 22.29 4.56 -18.10
C ASP A 162 20.93 5.22 -17.84
N ARG A 163 20.37 5.10 -16.63
CA ARG A 163 19.03 5.59 -16.23
C ARG A 163 17.95 5.17 -17.23
N LEU A 164 17.67 3.86 -17.25
CA LEU A 164 16.72 3.19 -18.15
C LEU A 164 15.25 3.62 -17.90
N PHE A 165 14.94 4.88 -18.20
CA PHE A 165 13.62 5.49 -17.94
C PHE A 165 12.49 4.85 -18.75
N SER A 166 12.76 4.35 -19.96
CA SER A 166 11.73 3.73 -20.81
C SER A 166 11.28 2.39 -20.22
N GLU A 167 12.26 1.59 -19.79
CA GLU A 167 12.13 0.31 -19.12
C GLU A 167 11.44 0.49 -17.76
N ALA A 168 11.93 1.44 -16.95
CA ALA A 168 11.32 1.80 -15.68
C ALA A 168 9.85 2.24 -15.81
N LEU A 169 9.51 3.05 -16.82
CA LEU A 169 8.13 3.48 -17.07
C LEU A 169 7.24 2.32 -17.52
N ALA A 170 7.77 1.39 -18.31
CA ALA A 170 7.05 0.17 -18.70
C ALA A 170 6.77 -0.71 -17.46
N GLN A 171 7.77 -0.95 -16.62
CA GLN A 171 7.64 -1.69 -15.37
C GLN A 171 6.71 -1.00 -14.36
N GLN A 172 6.75 0.33 -14.26
CA GLN A 172 5.82 1.10 -13.42
C GLN A 172 4.36 0.98 -13.88
N LYS A 173 4.13 0.86 -15.20
CA LYS A 173 2.81 0.64 -15.80
C LYS A 173 2.34 -0.80 -15.59
N GLU A 174 3.19 -1.79 -15.79
CA GLU A 174 2.91 -3.21 -15.53
C GLU A 174 2.49 -3.42 -14.07
N ALA A 175 3.23 -2.83 -13.12
CA ALA A 175 2.85 -2.85 -11.70
C ALA A 175 1.44 -2.26 -11.45
N ALA A 176 1.08 -1.15 -12.11
CA ALA A 176 -0.26 -0.56 -11.97
C ALA A 176 -1.35 -1.47 -12.56
N GLU A 177 -1.13 -2.11 -13.71
CA GLU A 177 -2.06 -3.05 -14.33
C GLU A 177 -2.30 -4.30 -13.46
N HIS A 178 -1.26 -4.79 -12.79
CA HIS A 178 -1.39 -5.91 -11.85
C HIS A 178 -2.14 -5.52 -10.56
N LEU A 179 -1.95 -4.30 -10.04
CA LEU A 179 -2.78 -3.79 -8.93
C LEU A 179 -4.26 -3.59 -9.34
N GLU A 180 -4.55 -3.18 -10.58
CA GLU A 180 -5.93 -3.14 -11.10
C GLU A 180 -6.58 -4.53 -11.08
N LYS A 181 -5.90 -5.58 -11.59
CA LYS A 181 -6.38 -6.97 -11.52
C LYS A 181 -6.60 -7.45 -10.08
N ALA A 182 -5.69 -7.11 -9.17
CA ALA A 182 -5.84 -7.47 -7.75
C ALA A 182 -7.11 -6.87 -7.13
N LEU A 183 -7.48 -5.64 -7.51
CA LEU A 183 -8.74 -5.02 -7.08
C LEU A 183 -9.97 -5.75 -7.64
N GLU A 184 -9.94 -6.21 -8.89
CA GLU A 184 -11.03 -7.02 -9.48
C GLU A 184 -11.26 -8.32 -8.70
N TRP A 185 -10.19 -8.96 -8.20
CA TRP A 185 -10.27 -10.14 -7.34
C TRP A 185 -10.79 -9.81 -5.92
N LEU A 186 -10.44 -8.66 -5.36
CA LEU A 186 -10.83 -8.24 -4.00
C LEU A 186 -12.25 -7.68 -3.91
N GLN A 187 -12.78 -7.09 -4.99
CA GLN A 187 -14.18 -6.64 -5.02
C GLN A 187 -15.14 -7.84 -4.88
N PRO A 188 -16.25 -7.73 -4.12
CA PRO A 188 -17.19 -8.84 -3.96
C PRO A 188 -17.74 -9.27 -5.34
N PRO A 189 -17.92 -10.59 -5.58
CA PRO A 189 -18.33 -11.06 -6.89
C PRO A 189 -19.70 -10.48 -7.22
N GLN A 190 -19.93 -10.14 -8.48
CA GLN A 190 -21.19 -9.55 -8.89
C GLN A 190 -22.30 -10.59 -8.67
N GLN A 191 -23.07 -10.43 -7.59
CA GLN A 191 -24.37 -11.10 -7.49
C GLN A 191 -25.20 -10.58 -8.67
N GLN A 192 -25.33 -11.42 -9.70
CA GLN A 192 -26.33 -11.25 -10.71
C GLN A 192 -27.66 -11.25 -9.96
N GLN A 193 -28.27 -10.07 -9.83
CA GLN A 193 -29.63 -9.95 -9.36
C GLN A 193 -30.49 -10.69 -10.38
N GLN A 194 -30.80 -11.95 -10.08
CA GLN A 194 -31.83 -12.68 -10.77
C GLN A 194 -33.11 -11.86 -10.64
N GLN A 195 -33.58 -11.36 -11.77
CA GLN A 195 -34.87 -10.71 -11.87
C GLN A 195 -35.93 -11.69 -11.39
N ASN A 196 -36.46 -11.45 -10.19
CA ASN A 196 -37.58 -12.20 -9.62
C ASN A 196 -38.68 -11.23 -9.12
N ASP A 197 -38.76 -10.07 -9.78
CA ASP A 197 -39.64 -8.93 -9.46
C ASP A 197 -41.05 -9.03 -10.10
N GLU A 198 -41.49 -10.22 -10.52
CA GLU A 198 -42.79 -10.42 -11.20
C GLU A 198 -43.78 -11.34 -10.47
N GLN A 199 -43.59 -11.64 -9.16
CA GLN A 199 -44.59 -12.45 -8.44
C GLN A 199 -44.74 -12.20 -6.93
N GLN A 200 -44.83 -10.93 -6.50
CA GLN A 200 -45.32 -10.60 -5.15
C GLN A 200 -46.07 -9.26 -5.06
N GLN A 201 -47.14 -9.10 -5.85
CA GLN A 201 -48.20 -8.10 -5.60
C GLN A 201 -49.50 -8.76 -5.14
N GLN A 202 -49.56 -9.21 -3.88
CA GLN A 202 -50.75 -9.28 -3.03
C GLN A 202 -50.38 -9.73 -1.61
N ASN A 203 -50.92 -9.04 -0.60
CA ASN A 203 -50.57 -9.06 0.84
C ASN A 203 -49.13 -8.56 1.13
N ASP A 204 -48.86 -7.62 2.04
CA ASP A 204 -49.55 -7.30 3.30
C ASP A 204 -49.49 -5.81 3.66
N GLU A 205 -50.66 -5.16 3.81
CA GLU A 205 -50.81 -3.91 4.57
C GLU A 205 -50.96 -4.22 6.08
N GLN A 206 -49.92 -4.77 6.72
CA GLN A 206 -49.74 -4.66 8.19
C GLN A 206 -48.41 -5.24 8.68
N GLN A 207 -47.41 -4.38 8.95
CA GLN A 207 -46.94 -4.13 10.31
C GLN A 207 -45.83 -3.07 10.35
N GLN A 208 -45.95 -2.13 11.28
CA GLN A 208 -44.88 -1.21 11.64
C GLN A 208 -43.86 -1.92 12.55
N ASN A 209 -42.64 -1.36 12.55
CA ASN A 209 -41.71 -1.35 13.68
C ASN A 209 -40.81 -2.59 13.88
N ALA A 210 -39.83 -2.75 12.99
CA ALA A 210 -38.59 -3.48 13.27
C ALA A 210 -37.35 -2.65 12.86
N GLN A 211 -36.93 -1.78 13.77
CA GLN A 211 -35.53 -1.47 14.11
C GLN A 211 -34.55 -1.07 12.98
N GLN A 212 -34.11 0.20 13.05
CA GLN A 212 -32.94 0.72 12.35
C GLN A 212 -31.68 -0.11 12.63
N GLN A 213 -31.23 -0.91 11.66
CA GLN A 213 -29.82 -1.26 11.53
C GLN A 213 -29.20 -0.36 10.48
N LYS A 214 -28.20 0.43 10.89
CA LYS A 214 -27.34 1.16 9.95
C LYS A 214 -26.60 0.12 9.09
N PRO A 215 -26.65 0.19 7.75
CA PRO A 215 -25.64 -0.47 6.92
C PRO A 215 -24.35 0.33 7.07
N GLN A 216 -23.52 -0.02 8.05
CA GLN A 216 -22.19 0.55 8.19
C GLN A 216 -21.30 0.02 7.07
N GLN A 217 -20.89 0.92 6.17
CA GLN A 217 -19.82 0.76 5.18
C GLN A 217 -19.73 -0.61 4.49
N LYS A 218 -20.73 -0.91 3.65
CA LYS A 218 -20.40 -1.53 2.36
C LYS A 218 -20.16 -0.38 1.39
N MET A 219 -18.90 -0.18 0.99
CA MET A 219 -18.61 0.62 -0.20
C MET A 219 -19.34 -0.08 -1.35
N SER A 220 -20.32 0.59 -1.97
CA SER A 220 -21.11 -0.05 -3.02
C SER A 220 -20.18 -0.47 -4.15
N LYS A 221 -20.42 -1.62 -4.78
CA LYS A 221 -19.68 -2.09 -5.97
C LYS A 221 -19.51 -0.97 -7.00
N GLU A 222 -20.60 -0.23 -7.26
CA GLU A 222 -20.62 0.93 -8.15
C GLU A 222 -19.66 2.04 -7.70
N GLN A 223 -19.42 2.24 -6.39
CA GLN A 223 -18.43 3.19 -5.88
C GLN A 223 -16.99 2.71 -6.08
N ALA A 224 -16.72 1.41 -6.01
CA ALA A 224 -15.40 0.85 -6.28
C ALA A 224 -15.06 0.88 -7.78
N GLU A 225 -15.97 0.42 -8.64
CA GLU A 225 -15.84 0.53 -10.10
C GLU A 225 -15.71 2.01 -10.53
N LYS A 226 -16.54 2.92 -9.98
CA LYS A 226 -16.46 4.35 -10.22
C LYS A 226 -15.20 5.00 -9.66
N LYS A 227 -14.61 4.48 -8.58
CA LYS A 227 -13.30 4.93 -8.07
C LYS A 227 -12.19 4.55 -9.04
N ILE A 228 -12.14 3.30 -9.51
CA ILE A 228 -11.17 2.86 -10.52
C ILE A 228 -11.31 3.68 -11.80
N GLU A 229 -12.55 3.86 -12.28
CA GLU A 229 -12.80 4.65 -13.49
C GLU A 229 -12.53 6.15 -13.26
N GLN A 230 -12.76 6.70 -12.06
CA GLN A 230 -12.38 8.07 -11.70
C GLN A 230 -10.85 8.23 -11.65
N ILE A 231 -10.13 7.23 -11.16
CA ILE A 231 -8.67 7.18 -11.15
C ILE A 231 -8.14 7.18 -12.59
N ARG A 232 -8.65 6.28 -13.45
CA ARG A 232 -8.32 6.16 -14.88
C ARG A 232 -8.70 7.40 -15.69
N SER A 233 -9.88 7.96 -15.48
CA SER A 233 -10.36 9.18 -16.15
C SER A 233 -9.52 10.40 -15.76
N ARG A 234 -9.14 10.53 -14.48
CA ARG A 234 -8.24 11.58 -14.00
C ARG A 234 -6.84 11.45 -14.62
N ASP A 235 -6.35 10.22 -14.80
CA ASP A 235 -5.08 9.97 -15.49
C ASP A 235 -5.13 10.38 -16.98
N GLN A 236 -6.15 9.92 -17.72
CA GLN A 236 -6.34 10.34 -19.12
C GLN A 236 -6.48 11.86 -19.28
N ALA A 237 -7.15 12.53 -18.33
CA ALA A 237 -7.26 13.99 -18.32
C ALA A 237 -5.89 14.67 -18.09
N ARG A 238 -5.04 14.11 -17.21
CA ARG A 238 -3.66 14.59 -16.99
C ARG A 238 -2.79 14.41 -18.23
N ARG A 239 -2.83 13.24 -18.88
CA ARG A 239 -2.10 12.98 -20.12
C ARG A 239 -2.45 13.97 -21.21
N LYS A 240 -3.75 14.17 -21.50
CA LYS A 240 -4.23 15.15 -22.49
C LYS A 240 -3.84 16.59 -22.15
N ALA A 241 -3.83 16.96 -20.86
CA ALA A 241 -3.35 18.26 -20.41
C ALA A 241 -1.84 18.46 -20.59
N ARG A 242 -1.04 17.38 -20.60
CA ARG A 242 0.40 17.42 -20.91
C ARG A 242 0.63 17.47 -22.43
N GLU A 243 -0.05 16.64 -23.21
CA GLU A 243 0.00 16.63 -24.68
C GLU A 243 -0.28 18.02 -25.25
N SER A 244 -1.43 18.61 -24.90
CA SER A 244 -1.82 19.96 -25.34
C SER A 244 -0.86 21.08 -24.87
N ARG A 245 -0.18 20.90 -23.73
CA ARG A 245 0.84 21.86 -23.24
C ARG A 245 2.15 21.76 -24.02
N ASN A 246 2.50 20.56 -24.49
CA ASN A 246 3.68 20.32 -25.30
C ASN A 246 3.45 20.82 -26.74
N GLU A 247 2.28 20.54 -27.32
CA GLU A 247 1.85 21.07 -28.63
C GLU A 247 1.76 22.61 -28.64
N GLY A 248 1.29 23.22 -27.54
CA GLY A 248 1.17 24.67 -27.42
C GLY A 248 2.49 25.45 -27.31
N SER A 249 3.64 24.79 -27.14
CA SER A 249 4.95 25.44 -27.02
C SER A 249 5.75 25.50 -28.33
N GLY A 250 5.21 24.95 -29.43
CA GLY A 250 5.80 25.03 -30.77
C GLY A 250 5.56 26.39 -31.43
N MET A 251 6.27 27.44 -31.01
CA MET A 251 6.32 28.67 -31.82
C MET A 251 6.95 28.36 -33.18
N PRO A 252 6.35 28.78 -34.31
CA PRO A 252 6.95 28.58 -35.62
C PRO A 252 8.25 29.40 -35.68
N VAL A 253 9.38 28.71 -35.84
CA VAL A 253 10.66 29.36 -36.16
C VAL A 253 10.56 29.88 -37.58
N VAL A 254 10.17 31.15 -37.71
CA VAL A 254 10.23 31.88 -38.97
C VAL A 254 11.72 32.12 -39.25
N ASN A 255 12.31 31.29 -40.11
CA ASN A 255 13.64 31.54 -40.64
C ASN A 255 13.57 32.79 -41.52
N ASP A 256 14.15 33.89 -41.03
CA ASP A 256 14.31 35.14 -41.77
C ASP A 256 15.82 35.43 -41.90
N TRP A 257 16.50 34.59 -42.70
CA TRP A 257 17.88 34.76 -43.19
C TRP A 257 18.02 34.13 -44.58
#